data_AF-A0A087BBS9-F1
#
_entry.id   AF-A0A087BBS9-F1
#
_cell.length_a   1.000
_cell.length_b   1.000
_cell.length_c   1.000
_cell.angle_alpha   90.00
_cell.angle_beta   90.00
_cell.angle_gamma   90.00
#
_symmetry.space_group_name_H-M   'P 1'
#
loop_
_entity.id
_entity.type
_entity.pdbx_description
1 polymer ?
#
loop_
_entity_poly.entity_id
_entity_poly.type
_entity_poly.pdbx_seq_one_letter_code
_entity_poly.pdbx_strand_id
1 'polypeptide(L)' 'IKGERPSRRGNKRLKNALWQTAFVASTKHPPSVAYYKRKREQGKHHNAAIICLARRRCDVIYSMLKNGTLYQEPALVA' A
#
# COMPACT_ATOMS: atom_id res chain seq x y z
N ILE A 1 0.11 -19.11 22.46
CA ILE A 1 -0.96 -18.94 21.45
C ILE A 1 -0.74 -20.00 20.37
N LYS A 2 -1.58 -21.03 20.36
CA LYS A 2 -1.40 -22.29 19.65
C LYS A 2 -2.14 -22.20 18.31
N GLY A 3 -1.39 -22.13 17.20
CA GLY A 3 -1.88 -22.49 15.87
C GLY A 3 -2.84 -21.53 15.17
N GLU A 4 -2.42 -20.29 14.90
CA GLU A 4 -3.04 -19.52 13.81
C GLU A 4 -2.49 -20.06 12.48
N ARG A 5 -3.17 -21.07 11.90
CA ARG A 5 -2.81 -21.56 10.56
C ARG A 5 -2.91 -20.39 9.57
N PRO A 6 -1.91 -20.18 8.69
CA PRO A 6 -1.99 -19.10 7.71
C PRO A 6 -3.27 -19.24 6.90
N SER A 7 -4.12 -18.20 6.91
CA SER A 7 -5.44 -18.29 6.25
C SER A 7 -5.25 -18.72 4.78
N ARG A 8 -6.02 -19.72 4.35
CA ARG A 8 -6.05 -20.16 2.94
C ARG A 8 -7.01 -19.32 2.09
N ARG A 9 -7.73 -18.38 2.71
CA ARG A 9 -8.70 -17.50 2.05
C ARG A 9 -7.97 -16.41 1.26
N GLY A 10 -8.58 -16.00 0.14
CA GLY A 10 -8.08 -14.95 -0.75
C GLY A 10 -6.93 -15.38 -1.66
N ASN A 11 -6.59 -14.51 -2.62
CA ASN A 11 -5.51 -14.77 -3.58
C ASN A 11 -4.15 -14.34 -2.98
N LYS A 12 -3.36 -15.32 -2.54
CA LYS A 12 -2.03 -15.08 -1.94
C LYS A 12 -1.03 -14.46 -2.91
N ARG A 13 -1.08 -14.83 -4.20
CA ARG A 13 -0.20 -14.26 -5.24
C ARG A 13 -0.46 -12.78 -5.40
N LEU A 14 -1.74 -12.39 -5.49
CA LEU A 14 -2.14 -10.98 -5.58
C LEU A 14 -1.71 -10.20 -4.33
N LYS A 15 -1.94 -10.74 -3.13
CA LYS A 15 -1.52 -10.09 -1.88
C LYS A 15 -0.01 -9.87 -1.84
N ASN A 16 0.78 -10.85 -2.24
CA ASN A 16 2.24 -10.74 -2.27
C ASN A 16 2.71 -9.71 -3.31
N ALA A 17 2.11 -9.69 -4.50
CA ALA A 17 2.42 -8.69 -5.52
C ALA A 17 2.12 -7.26 -5.03
N LEU A 18 0.98 -7.05 -4.37
CA LEU A 18 0.62 -5.75 -3.77
C LEU A 18 1.59 -5.35 -2.65
N TRP A 19 2.03 -6.32 -1.84
CA TRP A 19 3.03 -6.06 -0.81
C TRP A 19 4.38 -5.65 -1.41
N GLN A 20 4.88 -6.39 -2.41
CA GLN A 20 6.16 -6.11 -3.06
C GLN A 20 6.17 -4.75 -3.76
N THR A 21 5.09 -4.42 -4.49
CA THR A 21 4.97 -3.11 -5.16
C THR A 21 4.91 -1.97 -4.16
N ALA A 22 4.19 -2.12 -3.05
CA ALA A 22 4.14 -1.12 -1.97
C ALA A 22 5.49 -0.98 -1.25
N PHE A 23 6.21 -2.07 -1.04
CA PHE A 23 7.55 -2.06 -0.44
C PHE A 23 8.52 -1.24 -1.29
N VAL A 24 8.58 -1.49 -2.61
CA VAL A 24 9.44 -0.71 -3.52
C VAL A 24 8.98 0.76 -3.58
N ALA A 25 7.68 1.02 -3.61
CA ALA A 25 7.16 2.39 -3.63
C ALA A 25 7.46 3.18 -2.34
N SER A 26 7.60 2.48 -1.20
CA SER A 26 7.92 3.12 0.09
C SER A 26 9.31 3.76 0.13
N THR A 27 10.17 3.44 -0.84
CA THR A 27 11.52 4.00 -0.96
C THR A 27 11.72 4.83 -2.24
N LYS A 28 11.07 4.47 -3.36
CA LYS A 28 11.33 5.08 -4.67
C LYS A 28 10.33 6.15 -5.12
N HIS A 29 9.12 6.18 -4.56
CA HIS A 29 8.05 7.07 -5.03
C HIS A 29 7.77 8.15 -3.98
N PRO A 30 8.15 9.43 -4.20
CA PRO A 30 8.13 10.46 -3.17
C PRO A 30 6.77 10.61 -2.43
N PRO A 31 5.60 10.61 -3.10
CA PRO A 31 4.31 10.65 -2.41
C PRO A 31 3.99 9.39 -1.57
N SER A 32 4.51 8.24 -1.97
CA SER A 32 4.38 6.99 -1.20
C SER A 32 5.33 6.93 -0.02
N VAL A 33 6.55 7.46 -0.16
CA VAL A 33 7.52 7.62 0.93
C VAL A 33 6.95 8.50 2.03
N ALA A 34 6.41 9.68 1.68
CA ALA A 34 5.80 10.59 2.63
C ALA A 34 4.64 9.94 3.40
N TYR A 35 3.77 9.20 2.70
CA TYR A 35 2.69 8.47 3.34
C TYR A 35 3.18 7.36 4.27
N TYR A 36 4.19 6.60 3.84
CA TYR A 36 4.78 5.54 4.65
C TYR A 36 5.39 6.12 5.94
N LYS A 37 6.17 7.20 5.84
CA LYS A 37 6.75 7.90 7.01
C LYS A 37 5.66 8.38 7.97
N ARG A 38 4.63 9.06 7.46
CA ARG A 38 3.47 9.47 8.27
C ARG A 38 2.81 8.29 9.00
N LYS A 39 2.71 7.11 8.36
CA LYS A 39 2.18 5.91 9.03
C LYS A 39 3.13 5.34 10.08
N ARG A 40 4.45 5.44 9.88
CA ARG A 40 5.45 5.08 10.89
C ARG A 40 5.42 6.02 12.11
N GLU A 41 5.27 7.32 11.88
CA GLU A 41 5.11 8.34 12.92
C GLU A 41 3.83 8.15 13.74
N GLN A 42 2.75 7.66 13.12
CA GLN A 42 1.52 7.23 13.80
C GLN A 42 1.68 5.94 14.64
N GLY A 43 2.91 5.46 14.87
CA GLY A 43 3.21 4.27 15.67
C GLY A 43 2.92 2.93 14.98
N LYS A 44 2.62 2.91 13.67
CA LYS A 44 2.40 1.64 12.96
C LYS A 44 3.72 0.92 12.72
N HIS A 45 3.76 -0.39 13.00
CA HIS A 45 4.88 -1.26 12.62
C HIS A 45 5.08 -1.27 11.09
N HIS A 46 6.31 -1.58 10.65
CA HIS A 46 6.68 -1.62 9.22
C HIS A 46 5.65 -2.35 8.36
N ASN A 47 5.34 -3.61 8.69
CA ASN A 47 4.42 -4.43 7.90
C ASN A 47 3.02 -3.81 7.80
N ALA A 48 2.53 -3.24 8.90
CA ALA A 48 1.23 -2.56 8.92
C ALA A 48 1.26 -1.29 8.04
N ALA A 49 2.34 -0.50 8.10
CA ALA A 49 2.50 0.68 7.27
C ALA A 49 2.57 0.34 5.78
N ILE A 50 3.28 -0.73 5.39
CA ILE A 50 3.32 -1.22 4.01
C ILE A 50 1.93 -1.69 3.54
N ILE A 51 1.18 -2.41 4.38
CA ILE A 51 -0.18 -2.83 4.05
C ILE A 51 -1.11 -1.62 3.87
N CYS A 52 -1.02 -0.60 4.74
CA CYS A 52 -1.75 0.65 4.57
C CYS A 52 -1.41 1.37 3.26
N LEU A 53 -0.14 1.35 2.85
CA LEU A 53 0.31 1.92 1.59
C LEU A 53 -0.21 1.13 0.39
N ALA A 54 -0.15 -0.21 0.44
CA ALA A 54 -0.70 -1.09 -0.59
C ALA A 54 -2.20 -0.82 -0.80
N ARG A 55 -2.97 -0.68 0.29
CA ARG A 55 -4.40 -0.34 0.22
C ARG A 55 -4.63 1.00 -0.46
N ARG A 56 -3.90 2.06 -0.07
CA ARG A 56 -4.00 3.38 -0.71
C ARG A 56 -3.72 3.30 -2.21
N ARG A 57 -2.76 2.50 -2.65
CA ARG A 57 -2.47 2.30 -4.09
C ARG A 57 -3.61 1.59 -4.81
N CYS A 58 -4.23 0.60 -4.19
CA CYS A 58 -5.44 -0.03 -4.72
C CYS A 58 -6.59 0.97 -4.86
N ASP A 59 -6.78 1.86 -3.89
CA ASP A 59 -7.83 2.88 -3.94
C ASP A 59 -7.62 3.84 -5.13
N VAL A 60 -6.37 4.21 -5.44
CA VAL A 60 -6.02 5.02 -6.62
C VAL A 60 -6.36 4.27 -7.90
N ILE A 61 -5.92 3.01 -8.05
CA ILE A 61 -6.23 2.18 -9.23
C ILE A 61 -7.75 2.04 -9.40
N TYR A 62 -8.47 1.80 -8.30
CA TYR A 62 -9.92 1.72 -8.31
C TYR A 62 -10.56 3.04 -8.78
N SER A 63 -10.10 4.20 -8.29
CA SER A 63 -10.61 5.49 -8.75
C SER A 63 -10.34 5.75 -10.23
N MET A 64 -9.16 5.36 -10.73
CA MET A 64 -8.79 5.49 -12.15
C MET A 64 -9.73 4.65 -13.02
N LEU A 65 -9.91 3.38 -12.68
CA LEU A 65 -10.78 2.46 -13.42
C LEU A 65 -12.24 2.87 -13.35
N LYS A 66 -12.71 3.32 -12.18
CA LYS A 66 -14.10 3.75 -11.98
C LYS A 66 -14.44 4.98 -12.80
N ASN A 67 -13.52 5.93 -12.89
CA ASN A 67 -13.76 7.22 -13.55
C ASN A 67 -13.25 7.27 -14.99
N GLY A 68 -12.61 6.20 -15.49
CA GLY A 68 -11.95 6.19 -16.81
C GLY A 68 -10.82 7.22 -16.91
N THR A 69 -10.15 7.53 -15.80
CA THR A 69 -9.13 8.58 -15.74
C THR A 69 -7.72 7.99 -15.71
N LEU A 70 -6.77 8.71 -16.31
CA LEU A 70 -5.35 8.36 -16.23
C LEU A 70 -4.78 8.70 -14.86
N TYR A 71 -3.66 8.05 -14.51
CA TYR A 71 -2.96 8.33 -13.27
C TYR A 71 -2.51 9.80 -13.25
N GLN A 72 -2.81 10.47 -12.15
CA GLN A 72 -2.35 11.82 -11.86
C GLN A 72 -1.43 11.75 -10.65
N GLU A 73 -0.18 12.19 -10.82
CA GLU A 73 0.81 12.24 -9.75
C GLU A 73 0.27 13.17 -8.64
N PRO A 74 0.06 12.67 -7.40
CA PRO A 74 -0.39 13.53 -6.33
C PRO A 74 0.72 14.53 -6.01
N ALA A 75 0.43 15.82 -6.21
CA ALA A 75 1.33 16.90 -5.85
C ALA A 75 1.80 16.72 -4.40
N LEU A 76 3.11 16.71 -4.19
CA LEU A 76 3.66 16.78 -2.84
C LEU A 76 3.31 18.15 -2.28
N VAL A 77 2.31 18.19 -1.41
CA VAL A 77 2.10 19.35 -0.54
C VAL A 77 3.31 19.38 0.39
N ALA A 78 4.15 20.40 0.19
CA ALA A 78 5.35 20.67 0.97
C ALA A 78 5.01 20.96 2.44
#